data_AF-A0A0K0D8K5-F1
#
_entry.id   AF-A0A0K0D8K5-F1
#
_cell.length_a   1.000
_cell.length_b   1.000
_cell.length_c   1.000
_cell.angle_alpha   90.00
_cell.angle_beta   90.00
_cell.angle_gamma   90.00
#
_symmetry.space_group_name_H-M   'P 1'
#
loop_
_entity.id
_entity.type
_entity.pdbx_description
1 polymer ?
#
loop_
_entity_poly.entity_id
_entity_poly.type
_entity_poly.pdbx_seq_one_letter_code
_entity_poly.pdbx_strand_id
1 'polypeptide(L)'
;MGIYVVDDQENILLEFSYPEVTRILHHECGRPGVDMCTLQMASGDEYSFQSSSANDIKALLTTFFNGLKERSLYLVAIKSQQRDDSNDLLEFETGDLLTLVNGLRGKDLLDKISVKVRRF
;
A
#
# COMPACT_ATOMS: atom_id res chain seq x y z
N MET A 1 10.05 2.67 7.73
CA MET A 1 9.60 3.96 7.17
C MET A 1 8.09 3.89 7.02
N GLY A 2 7.39 4.92 7.47
CA GLY A 2 5.95 4.88 7.63
C GLY A 2 5.39 6.26 8.00
N ILE A 3 4.17 6.26 8.48
CA ILE A 3 3.43 7.43 8.94
C ILE A 3 3.42 7.41 10.46
N TYR A 4 3.77 8.53 11.08
CA TYR A 4 3.81 8.68 12.53
C TYR A 4 2.86 9.79 12.94
N VAL A 5 2.05 9.52 13.96
CA VAL A 5 1.23 10.53 14.63
C VAL A 5 1.88 10.79 15.99
N VAL A 6 2.24 12.04 16.24
CA VAL A 6 2.95 12.45 17.45
C VAL A 6 2.15 13.48 18.25
N ASP A 7 2.41 13.54 19.56
CA ASP A 7 1.92 14.61 20.43
C ASP A 7 2.84 15.84 20.39
N ASP A 8 2.54 16.85 21.22
CA ASP A 8 3.30 18.09 21.34
C ASP A 8 4.68 17.92 21.99
N GLN A 9 4.94 16.77 22.60
CA GLN A 9 6.22 16.38 23.18
C GLN A 9 7.02 15.43 22.27
N GLU A 10 6.58 15.27 21.00
CA GLU A 10 7.16 14.38 20.00
C GLU A 10 7.07 12.88 20.35
N ASN A 11 6.20 12.49 21.30
CA ASN A 11 5.96 11.07 21.56
C ASN A 11 5.09 10.47 20.47
N ILE A 12 5.43 9.26 20.02
CA ILE A 12 4.65 8.53 19.01
C ILE A 12 3.39 7.97 19.66
N LEU A 13 2.23 8.41 19.17
CA LEU A 13 0.91 7.91 19.54
C LEU A 13 0.48 6.75 18.63
N LEU A 14 0.75 6.88 17.33
CA LEU A 14 0.43 5.88 16.31
C LEU A 14 1.57 5.77 15.29
N GLU A 15 1.86 4.55 14.87
CA GLU A 15 2.79 4.24 13.79
C GLU A 15 2.10 3.33 12.78
N PHE A 16 2.17 3.70 11.50
CA PHE A 16 1.66 2.91 10.39
C PHE A 16 2.77 2.67 9.38
N SER A 17 3.07 1.41 9.08
CA SER A 17 3.96 1.10 7.98
C SER A 17 3.25 1.35 6.64
N TYR A 18 4.00 1.73 5.60
CA TYR A 18 3.40 1.97 4.29
C TYR A 18 2.63 0.77 3.70
N PRO A 19 3.08 -0.49 3.84
CA PRO A 19 2.34 -1.65 3.33
C PRO A 19 1.00 -1.89 4.04
N GLU A 20 0.84 -1.44 5.28
CA GLU A 20 -0.42 -1.59 6.02
C GLU A 20 -1.50 -0.65 5.50
N VAL A 21 -1.14 0.49 4.95
CA VAL A 21 -2.12 1.47 4.46
C VAL A 21 -2.58 1.09 3.05
N THR A 22 -3.86 0.72 2.93
CA THR A 22 -4.47 0.29 1.67
C THR A 22 -5.10 1.45 0.89
N ARG A 23 -5.61 2.46 1.59
CA ARG A 23 -6.23 3.64 0.98
C ARG A 23 -6.04 4.89 1.83
N ILE A 24 -5.99 6.03 1.16
CA ILE A 24 -6.10 7.35 1.79
C ILE A 24 -7.24 8.12 1.14
N LEU A 25 -8.10 8.69 1.98
CA LEU A 25 -9.24 9.49 1.59
C LEU A 25 -9.09 10.91 2.15
N HIS A 26 -9.57 11.89 1.39
CA HIS A 26 -9.75 13.25 1.86
C HIS A 26 -11.23 13.58 1.70
N HIS A 27 -11.79 14.22 2.71
CA HIS A 27 -13.17 14.67 2.73
C HIS A 27 -13.22 16.15 3.13
N GLU A 28 -13.77 16.97 2.23
CA GLU A 28 -14.02 18.39 2.47
C GLU A 28 -15.28 18.54 3.32
N CYS A 29 -15.15 19.09 4.53
CA CYS A 29 -16.29 19.27 5.44
C CYS A 29 -17.03 20.61 5.25
N GLY A 30 -16.70 21.38 4.21
CA GLY A 30 -17.36 22.65 3.89
C GLY A 30 -17.11 23.78 4.88
N ARG A 31 -16.25 23.58 5.87
CA ARG A 31 -15.77 24.61 6.81
C ARG A 31 -14.24 24.67 6.75
N PRO A 32 -13.62 25.87 6.63
CA PRO A 32 -12.17 26.00 6.62
C PRO A 32 -11.54 25.38 7.86
N GLY A 33 -10.51 24.54 7.69
CA GLY A 33 -9.78 23.92 8.79
C GLY A 33 -10.43 22.67 9.40
N VAL A 34 -11.51 22.15 8.80
CA VAL A 34 -12.24 20.97 9.30
C VAL A 34 -12.14 19.77 8.36
N ASP A 35 -11.28 19.84 7.34
CA ASP A 35 -11.11 18.74 6.40
C ASP A 35 -10.58 17.49 7.10
N MET A 36 -11.00 16.35 6.56
CA MET A 36 -10.71 15.04 7.13
C MET A 36 -9.77 14.27 6.21
N CYS A 37 -8.72 13.69 6.78
CA CYS A 37 -7.87 12.70 6.12
C CYS A 37 -8.11 11.34 6.77
N THR A 38 -8.52 10.34 5.99
CA THR A 38 -8.80 8.99 6.50
C THR A 38 -7.82 7.98 5.91
N LEU A 39 -7.15 7.22 6.76
CA LEU A 39 -6.31 6.08 6.40
C LEU A 39 -7.12 4.79 6.58
N GLN A 40 -7.18 3.95 5.56
CA GLN A 40 -7.72 2.59 5.66
C GLN A 40 -6.55 1.60 5.72
N MET A 41 -6.61 0.66 6.64
CA MET A 41 -5.58 -0.34 6.88
C MET A 41 -5.91 -1.69 6.23
N ALA A 42 -4.90 -2.52 6.02
CA ALA A 42 -5.06 -3.89 5.52
C ALA A 42 -5.82 -4.78 6.51
N SER A 43 -5.82 -4.43 7.80
CA SER A 43 -6.66 -5.06 8.83
C SER A 43 -8.16 -4.77 8.64
N GLY A 44 -8.51 -3.74 7.86
CA GLY A 44 -9.86 -3.21 7.75
C GLY A 44 -10.14 -2.03 8.68
N ASP A 45 -9.20 -1.66 9.55
CA ASP A 45 -9.35 -0.50 10.44
C ASP A 45 -9.29 0.83 9.68
N GLU A 46 -10.00 1.83 10.18
CA GLU A 46 -10.01 3.19 9.62
C GLU A 46 -9.63 4.23 10.67
N TYR A 47 -8.73 5.14 10.31
CA TYR A 47 -8.27 6.22 11.16
C TYR A 47 -8.53 7.56 10.48
N SER A 48 -9.36 8.42 11.07
CA SER A 48 -9.72 9.72 10.53
C SER A 48 -9.14 10.86 11.36
N PHE A 49 -8.43 11.78 10.69
CA PHE A 49 -7.72 12.89 11.31
C PHE A 49 -8.20 14.22 10.74
N GLN A 50 -8.58 15.14 11.63
CA GLN A 50 -8.97 16.49 11.22
C GLN A 50 -7.73 17.34 11.06
N SER A 51 -7.60 17.96 9.89
CA SER A 51 -6.45 18.81 9.58
C SER A 51 -6.80 19.82 8.51
N SER A 52 -6.38 21.06 8.71
CA SER A 52 -6.37 22.08 7.65
C SER A 52 -5.52 21.69 6.45
N SER A 53 -4.57 20.77 6.63
CA SER A 53 -3.66 20.28 5.60
C SER A 53 -4.02 18.87 5.10
N ALA A 54 -5.27 18.42 5.32
CA ALA A 54 -5.69 17.06 4.97
C ALA A 54 -5.46 16.70 3.48
N ASN A 55 -5.72 17.64 2.57
CA ASN A 55 -5.49 17.43 1.15
C ASN A 55 -4.00 17.31 0.80
N ASP A 56 -3.15 18.14 1.41
CA ASP A 56 -1.70 18.11 1.20
C ASP A 56 -1.09 16.80 1.72
N ILE A 57 -1.52 16.35 2.91
CA ILE A 57 -1.13 15.07 3.51
C ILE A 57 -1.49 13.92 2.57
N LYS A 58 -2.72 13.91 2.05
CA LYS A 58 -3.15 12.91 1.06
C LYS A 58 -2.27 12.93 -0.18
N ALA A 59 -1.98 14.10 -0.74
CA ALA A 59 -1.17 14.23 -1.95
C ALA A 59 0.25 13.70 -1.75
N LEU A 60 0.87 14.03 -0.62
CA LEU A 60 2.20 13.54 -0.24
C LEU A 60 2.23 12.02 -0.11
N LEU A 61 1.31 11.45 0.66
CA LEU A 61 1.26 10.01 0.88
C LEU A 61 0.91 9.23 -0.39
N THR A 62 0.03 9.78 -1.24
CA THR A 62 -0.26 9.23 -2.57
C THR A 62 1.01 9.16 -3.42
N THR A 63 1.83 10.21 -3.40
CA THR A 63 3.12 10.25 -4.12
C THR A 63 4.06 9.16 -3.62
N PHE A 64 4.19 8.98 -2.29
CA PHE A 64 4.99 7.91 -1.72
C PHE A 64 4.48 6.52 -2.12
N PHE A 65 3.18 6.27 -2.00
CA PHE A 65 2.60 4.97 -2.35
C PHE A 65 2.76 4.63 -3.82
N ASN A 66 2.57 5.59 -4.72
CA ASN A 66 2.81 5.36 -6.15
C ASN A 66 4.28 5.01 -6.40
N GLY A 67 5.21 5.79 -5.85
CA GLY A 67 6.64 5.52 -5.99
C GLY A 67 7.08 4.17 -5.38
N LEU A 68 6.50 3.79 -4.24
CA LEU A 68 6.76 2.49 -3.59
C LEU A 68 6.23 1.34 -4.44
N LYS A 69 5.00 1.45 -4.97
CA LYS A 69 4.40 0.45 -5.85
C LYS A 69 5.23 0.28 -7.12
N GLU A 70 5.60 1.39 -7.78
CA GLU A 70 6.40 1.35 -9.01
C GLU A 70 7.75 0.66 -8.84
N ARG A 71 8.39 0.84 -7.67
CA ARG A 71 9.72 0.29 -7.36
C ARG A 71 9.67 -1.00 -6.53
N SER A 72 8.49 -1.52 -6.21
CA SER A 72 8.37 -2.71 -5.37
C SER A 72 8.97 -3.92 -6.09
N LEU A 73 9.68 -4.74 -5.33
CA LEU A 73 10.11 -6.09 -5.70
C LEU A 73 9.15 -7.15 -5.14
N TYR A 74 8.32 -6.77 -4.19
CA TYR A 74 7.54 -7.68 -3.37
C TYR A 74 6.06 -7.59 -3.72
N LEU A 75 5.40 -8.74 -3.70
CA LEU A 75 3.97 -8.93 -3.94
C LEU A 75 3.42 -9.85 -2.86
N VAL A 76 2.16 -9.70 -2.52
CA VAL A 76 1.44 -10.66 -1.68
C VAL A 76 0.31 -11.25 -2.51
N ALA A 77 0.21 -12.58 -2.52
CA ALA A 77 -0.84 -13.28 -3.24
C ALA A 77 -2.20 -13.03 -2.56
N ILE A 78 -3.16 -12.49 -3.31
CA ILE A 78 -4.55 -12.28 -2.82
C ILE A 78 -5.49 -13.43 -3.20
N LYS A 79 -5.02 -14.35 -4.04
CA LYS A 79 -5.69 -15.56 -4.48
C LYS A 79 -4.65 -16.67 -4.60
N SER A 80 -5.06 -17.92 -4.44
CA SER A 80 -4.21 -19.07 -4.70
C SER A 80 -4.16 -19.42 -6.20
N GLN A 81 -3.05 -20.03 -6.61
CA GLN A 81 -2.86 -20.62 -7.92
C GLN A 81 -2.28 -22.02 -7.72
N GLN A 82 -3.04 -23.04 -8.09
CA GLN A 82 -2.59 -24.43 -8.06
C GLN A 82 -1.81 -24.76 -9.33
N ARG A 83 -0.92 -25.74 -9.23
CA ARG A 83 -0.23 -26.30 -10.39
C ARG A 83 -1.25 -26.98 -11.30
N ASP A 84 -1.19 -26.68 -12.60
CA ASP A 84 -1.90 -27.41 -13.64
C ASP A 84 -0.87 -28.14 -14.50
N ASP A 85 -1.08 -29.42 -14.78
CA ASP A 85 -0.20 -30.24 -15.62
C ASP A 85 -0.05 -29.66 -17.04
N SER A 86 -0.97 -28.77 -17.44
CA SER A 86 -0.95 -28.09 -18.74
C SER A 86 -0.01 -26.87 -18.83
N ASN A 87 0.48 -26.31 -17.71
CA ASN A 87 1.27 -25.09 -17.73
C ASN A 87 2.31 -25.01 -16.58
N ASP A 88 3.52 -24.56 -16.89
CA ASP A 88 4.63 -24.45 -15.93
C ASP A 88 4.55 -23.14 -15.11
N LEU A 89 3.37 -22.87 -14.56
CA LEU A 89 3.12 -21.71 -13.70
C LEU A 89 3.55 -22.01 -12.26
N LEU A 90 3.97 -20.95 -11.55
CA LEU A 90 4.31 -21.06 -10.14
C LEU A 90 3.05 -21.35 -9.31
N GLU A 91 3.12 -22.35 -8.44
CA GLU A 91 2.10 -22.63 -7.43
C GLU A 91 2.30 -21.78 -6.17
N PHE A 92 1.22 -21.15 -5.70
CA PHE A 92 1.21 -20.32 -4.49
C PHE A 92 -0.19 -20.23 -3.87
N GLU A 93 -0.24 -19.86 -2.60
CA GLU A 93 -1.46 -19.70 -1.81
C GLU A 93 -1.72 -18.24 -1.46
N THR A 94 -2.96 -17.91 -1.09
CA THR A 94 -3.30 -16.59 -0.57
C THR A 94 -2.46 -16.28 0.67
N GLY A 95 -1.86 -15.09 0.71
CA GLY A 95 -0.97 -14.65 1.77
C GLY A 95 0.52 -14.89 1.49
N ASP A 96 0.87 -15.67 0.46
CA ASP A 96 2.27 -15.88 0.11
C ASP A 96 2.97 -14.59 -0.31
N LEU A 97 4.18 -14.40 0.21
CA LEU A 97 5.10 -13.38 -0.25
C LEU A 97 5.80 -13.86 -1.54
N LEU A 98 5.56 -13.14 -2.62
CA LEU A 98 6.18 -13.37 -3.92
C LEU A 98 7.16 -12.24 -4.23
N THR A 99 8.19 -12.56 -5.00
CA THR A 99 9.22 -11.60 -5.42
C THR A 99 9.34 -11.58 -6.93
N LEU A 100 9.34 -10.38 -7.50
CA LEU A 100 9.66 -10.13 -8.88
C LEU A 100 11.13 -10.44 -9.15
N VAL A 101 11.41 -11.25 -10.19
CA VAL A 101 12.78 -11.60 -10.58
C VAL A 101 13.21 -10.90 -11.87
N ASN A 102 14.45 -11.11 -12.31
CA ASN A 102 15.01 -10.57 -13.56
C ASN A 102 14.96 -9.05 -13.66
N GLY A 103 15.14 -8.36 -12.54
CA GLY A 103 15.15 -6.90 -12.49
C GLY A 103 13.76 -6.25 -12.62
N LEU A 104 12.68 -7.03 -12.68
CA LEU A 104 11.31 -6.50 -12.72
C LEU A 104 10.97 -5.74 -11.44
N ARG A 105 10.07 -4.77 -11.57
CA ARG A 105 9.51 -3.94 -10.51
C ARG A 105 8.01 -3.80 -10.70
N GLY A 106 7.31 -3.32 -9.67
CA GLY A 106 5.85 -3.23 -9.69
C GLY A 106 5.28 -2.42 -10.87
N LYS A 107 6.00 -1.40 -11.37
CA LYS A 107 5.60 -0.68 -12.60
C LYS A 107 5.50 -1.58 -13.83
N ASP A 108 6.36 -2.59 -13.94
CA ASP A 108 6.43 -3.47 -15.12
C ASP A 108 5.24 -4.44 -15.19
N LEU A 109 4.44 -4.54 -14.11
CA LEU A 109 3.25 -5.38 -14.05
C LEU A 109 2.06 -4.78 -14.81
N LEU A 110 2.08 -3.47 -15.08
CA LEU A 110 1.00 -2.80 -15.83
C LEU A 110 1.09 -3.09 -17.33
N ASP A 111 2.30 -3.34 -17.84
CA ASP A 111 2.57 -3.48 -19.26
C ASP A 111 2.74 -4.94 -19.72
N LYS A 112 2.69 -5.91 -18.78
CA LYS A 112 3.01 -7.32 -19.04
C LYS A 112 1.86 -8.25 -18.67
N ILE A 113 1.55 -9.18 -19.58
CA ILE A 113 0.53 -10.22 -19.40
C ILE A 113 1.03 -11.34 -18.47
N SER A 114 2.34 -11.61 -18.48
CA SER A 114 2.96 -12.60 -17.59
C SER A 114 4.33 -12.13 -17.11
N VAL A 115 4.65 -12.48 -15.87
CA VAL A 115 5.92 -12.16 -15.23
C VAL A 115 6.48 -13.37 -14.51
N LYS A 116 7.80 -13.43 -14.40
CA LYS A 116 8.47 -14.43 -13.57
C LYS A 116 8.52 -13.91 -12.13
N VAL A 117 8.10 -14.77 -11.20
CA VAL A 117 8.13 -14.50 -9.77
C VAL A 117 8.68 -15.70 -9.02
N ARG A 118 9.14 -15.48 -7.80
CA ARG A 118 9.62 -16.51 -6.88
C ARG A 118 8.84 -16.41 -5.57
N ARG A 119 8.36 -17.54 -5.05
CA ARG A 119 7.81 -17.64 -3.69
C ARG A 119 8.95 -17.66 -2.68
N PHE A 120 8.79 -16.90 -1.58
CA PHE A 120 9.72 -16.91 -0.45
C PHE A 120 9.57 -18.16 0.41
#